data_AF-A0A959C6B7-F1
#
_entry.id   AF-A0A959C6B7-F1
#
_cell.length_a   1.000
_cell.length_b   1.000
_cell.length_c   1.000
_cell.angle_alpha   90.00
_cell.angle_beta   90.00
_cell.angle_gamma   90.00
#
_symmetry.space_group_name_H-M   'P 1'
#
loop_
_entity.id
_entity.type
_entity.pdbx_description
1 polymer ?
#
loop_
_entity_poly.entity_id
_entity_poly.type
_entity_poly.pdbx_seq_one_letter_code
_entity_poly.pdbx_strand_id
1 'polypeptide(L)'
;LFVAFQTALLGVLASIGTVFILMYNGVMIGAFQYFFIEHGVFWESFLTIWIHGTLEVSAIIIAGASGLVAGSGLLFPGTFTRGQAFRMSIRRGLKIFFGIVPVIVLAAIFESFFTRYTETPAFVRAAFIAASLLFVLWYFAWLPRHKAQTGAFAGSSAKAELAPDHTKPVDFTAIKSAGEILSDIFSVLRRQFGKAVRVLVAATGLFTLGSFGLSNVEPAMTFPFRDVSFWLFDILKEVDLFFFNESVPYLVFGQTLLLCGLSIAAFRAIAREEGAKVHGEWKAMLSMLLPAAGFVLSLKIQGIGLLCLIVYPFLALWAAVIYFENRNPVLALSRCFSLLRWGHGMMLGFFMLVLCYLMFA
;
A
#
# COMPACT_ATOMS: atom_id res chain seq x y z
N LEU A 1 -8.17 11.11 -7.99
CA LEU A 1 -6.80 10.51 -7.83
C LEU A 1 -6.77 9.26 -6.93
N PHE A 2 -7.20 9.39 -5.67
CA PHE A 2 -7.22 8.34 -4.64
C PHE A 2 -8.01 7.07 -5.07
N VAL A 3 -9.17 7.27 -5.71
CA VAL A 3 -10.03 6.17 -6.18
C VAL A 3 -9.29 5.27 -7.18
N ALA A 4 -8.54 5.83 -8.13
CA ALA A 4 -7.80 5.05 -9.11
C ALA A 4 -6.73 4.16 -8.44
N PHE A 5 -5.99 4.71 -7.47
CA PHE A 5 -5.00 3.96 -6.70
C PHE A 5 -5.65 2.80 -5.92
N GLN A 6 -6.72 3.08 -5.18
CA GLN A 6 -7.44 2.05 -4.43
C GLN A 6 -8.01 0.96 -5.34
N THR A 7 -8.57 1.37 -6.48
CA THR A 7 -9.12 0.46 -7.49
C THR A 7 -8.05 -0.51 -7.98
N ALA A 8 -6.83 -0.02 -8.25
CA ALA A 8 -5.71 -0.86 -8.65
C ALA A 8 -5.18 -1.74 -7.49
N LEU A 9 -5.07 -1.19 -6.28
CA LEU A 9 -4.51 -1.87 -5.12
C LEU A 9 -5.41 -3.00 -4.62
N LEU A 10 -6.71 -2.76 -4.47
CA LEU A 10 -7.65 -3.77 -3.99
C LEU A 10 -7.85 -4.93 -4.97
N GLY A 11 -7.31 -4.82 -6.19
CA GLY A 11 -7.22 -5.94 -7.13
C GLY A 11 -6.40 -7.10 -6.62
N VAL A 12 -5.47 -6.86 -5.70
CA VAL A 12 -4.70 -7.89 -5.00
C VAL A 12 -5.61 -8.88 -4.24
N LEU A 13 -6.80 -8.45 -3.82
CA LEU A 13 -7.79 -9.31 -3.16
C LEU A 13 -8.60 -10.12 -4.18
N ALA A 14 -7.89 -10.85 -5.05
CA ALA A 14 -8.47 -11.66 -6.12
C ALA A 14 -9.47 -10.89 -6.99
N SER A 15 -9.16 -9.64 -7.32
CA SER A 15 -9.97 -8.75 -8.17
C SER A 15 -11.32 -8.30 -7.61
N ILE A 16 -11.82 -8.90 -6.52
CA ILE A 16 -13.12 -8.58 -5.92
C ILE A 16 -13.19 -7.11 -5.49
N GLY A 17 -12.15 -6.64 -4.79
CA GLY A 17 -12.12 -5.26 -4.31
C GLY A 17 -12.08 -4.22 -5.44
N THR A 18 -11.40 -4.52 -6.55
CA THR A 18 -11.44 -3.67 -7.75
C THR A 18 -12.85 -3.55 -8.31
N VAL A 19 -13.54 -4.69 -8.50
CA VAL A 19 -14.90 -4.71 -9.06
C VAL A 19 -15.86 -3.94 -8.17
N PHE A 20 -15.77 -4.14 -6.85
CA PHE A 20 -16.60 -3.42 -5.89
C PHE A 20 -16.40 -1.91 -5.98
N ILE A 21 -15.15 -1.42 -6.00
CA ILE A 21 -14.87 0.02 -6.12
C ILE A 21 -15.41 0.58 -7.43
N LEU A 22 -15.21 -0.12 -8.56
CA LEU A 22 -15.71 0.33 -9.86
C LEU A 22 -17.25 0.43 -9.87
N MET A 23 -17.94 -0.55 -9.30
CA MET A 23 -19.40 -0.52 -9.19
C MET A 23 -19.88 0.62 -8.30
N TYR A 24 -19.31 0.77 -7.11
CA TYR A 24 -19.68 1.82 -6.17
C TYR A 24 -19.52 3.22 -6.78
N ASN A 25 -18.36 3.50 -7.39
CA ASN A 25 -18.10 4.80 -8.01
C ASN A 25 -18.94 5.02 -9.28
N GLY A 26 -19.20 3.96 -10.07
CA GLY A 26 -20.07 4.03 -11.23
C GLY A 26 -21.52 4.38 -10.86
N VAL A 27 -22.06 3.74 -9.82
CA VAL A 27 -23.39 4.06 -9.29
C VAL A 27 -23.43 5.47 -8.73
N MET A 28 -22.40 5.88 -7.98
CA MET A 28 -22.31 7.23 -7.41
C MET A 28 -22.32 8.31 -8.51
N ILE A 29 -21.49 8.20 -9.54
CA ILE A 29 -21.47 9.17 -10.66
C ILE A 29 -22.81 9.17 -11.40
N GLY A 30 -23.41 8.00 -11.61
CA GLY A 30 -24.72 7.88 -12.26
C GLY A 30 -25.83 8.58 -11.47
N ALA A 31 -25.91 8.33 -10.16
CA ALA A 31 -26.86 8.97 -9.26
C ALA A 31 -26.65 10.48 -9.19
N PHE A 32 -25.39 10.92 -9.10
CA PHE A 32 -25.02 12.34 -9.10
C PHE A 32 -25.46 13.03 -10.39
N GLN A 33 -25.21 12.44 -11.56
CA GLN A 33 -25.62 13.03 -12.84
C GLN A 33 -27.15 13.07 -12.97
N TYR A 34 -27.85 12.01 -12.53
CA TYR A 34 -29.31 11.95 -12.56
C TYR A 34 -29.95 13.04 -11.69
N PHE A 35 -29.36 13.35 -10.54
CA PHE A 35 -29.82 14.44 -9.67
C PHE A 35 -29.86 15.80 -10.38
N PHE A 36 -28.87 16.12 -11.23
CA PHE A 36 -28.88 17.35 -12.03
C PHE A 36 -29.87 17.32 -13.21
N ILE A 37 -30.19 16.13 -13.72
CA ILE A 37 -31.26 15.96 -14.72
C ILE A 37 -32.60 16.34 -14.10
N GLU A 38 -32.89 15.84 -12.89
CA GLU A 38 -34.12 16.13 -12.16
C GLU A 38 -34.33 17.64 -11.90
N HIS A 39 -33.23 18.37 -11.68
CA HIS A 39 -33.25 19.82 -11.44
C HIS A 39 -33.12 20.67 -12.72
N GLY A 40 -33.10 20.06 -13.91
CA GLY A 40 -33.06 20.77 -15.20
C GLY A 40 -31.72 21.44 -15.55
N VAL A 41 -30.64 21.13 -14.83
CA VAL A 41 -29.29 21.75 -14.96
C VAL A 41 -28.23 20.76 -15.45
N PHE A 42 -28.66 19.77 -16.25
CA PHE A 42 -27.80 18.70 -16.76
C PHE A 42 -26.62 19.22 -17.60
N TRP A 43 -26.85 20.13 -18.53
CA TRP A 43 -25.78 20.53 -19.46
C TRP A 43 -24.66 21.33 -18.78
N GLU A 44 -25.01 22.15 -17.80
CA GLU A 44 -24.04 22.93 -17.05
C GLU A 44 -23.19 22.04 -16.14
N SER A 45 -23.83 21.11 -15.42
CA SER A 45 -23.12 20.13 -14.60
C SER A 45 -22.24 19.22 -15.45
N PHE A 46 -22.78 18.66 -16.54
CA PHE A 46 -22.05 17.78 -17.45
C PHE A 46 -20.79 18.46 -18.02
N LEU A 47 -20.94 19.66 -18.59
CA LEU A 47 -19.80 20.37 -19.18
C LEU A 47 -18.77 20.80 -18.14
N THR A 48 -19.14 20.95 -16.88
CA THR A 48 -18.20 21.36 -15.81
C THR A 48 -17.44 20.15 -15.26
N ILE A 49 -18.14 19.04 -14.99
CA ILE A 49 -17.57 17.81 -14.43
C ILE A 49 -16.64 17.15 -15.44
N TRP A 50 -17.07 17.03 -16.71
CA TRP A 50 -16.35 16.21 -17.69
C TRP A 50 -15.08 16.85 -18.24
N ILE A 51 -14.80 18.13 -17.96
CA ILE A 51 -13.53 18.80 -18.33
C ILE A 51 -12.33 18.02 -17.80
N HIS A 52 -12.35 17.66 -16.51
CA HIS A 52 -11.33 16.81 -15.89
C HIS A 52 -11.82 15.36 -15.77
N GLY A 53 -13.14 15.16 -15.58
CA GLY A 53 -13.76 13.85 -15.43
C GLY A 53 -13.50 12.91 -16.60
N THR A 54 -13.34 13.42 -17.83
CA THR A 54 -13.01 12.57 -18.99
C THR A 54 -11.67 11.84 -18.80
N LEU A 55 -10.64 12.53 -18.29
CA LEU A 55 -9.34 11.92 -18.03
C LEU A 55 -9.37 11.09 -16.75
N GLU A 56 -10.02 11.58 -15.70
CA GLU A 56 -10.04 10.90 -14.40
C GLU A 56 -10.84 9.59 -14.45
N VAL A 57 -12.05 9.58 -15.01
CA VAL A 57 -12.88 8.37 -15.13
C VAL A 57 -12.18 7.35 -16.02
N SER A 58 -11.58 7.79 -17.13
CA SER A 58 -10.75 6.92 -17.98
C SER A 58 -9.58 6.32 -17.21
N ALA A 59 -8.96 7.12 -16.33
CA ALA A 59 -7.88 6.65 -15.48
C ALA A 59 -8.32 5.62 -14.44
N ILE A 60 -9.48 5.81 -13.83
CA ILE A 60 -10.09 4.84 -12.90
C ILE A 60 -10.40 3.52 -13.63
N ILE A 61 -10.92 3.56 -14.85
CA ILE A 61 -11.22 2.36 -15.65
C ILE A 61 -9.94 1.55 -15.93
N ILE A 62 -8.87 2.22 -16.36
CA ILE A 62 -7.59 1.57 -16.67
C ILE A 62 -6.89 1.09 -15.38
N ALA A 63 -7.00 1.85 -14.28
CA ALA A 63 -6.57 1.39 -12.96
C ALA A 63 -7.36 0.15 -12.49
N GLY A 64 -8.65 0.08 -12.84
CA GLY A 64 -9.48 -1.12 -12.77
C GLY A 64 -8.88 -2.29 -13.52
N ALA A 65 -8.58 -2.12 -14.80
CA ALA A 65 -7.92 -3.16 -15.60
C ALA A 65 -6.59 -3.60 -14.97
N SER A 66 -5.79 -2.67 -14.44
CA SER A 66 -4.57 -2.97 -13.68
C SER A 66 -4.85 -3.85 -12.45
N GLY A 67 -5.86 -3.51 -11.64
CA GLY A 67 -6.24 -4.29 -10.47
C GLY A 67 -6.75 -5.68 -10.82
N LEU A 68 -7.56 -5.81 -11.88
CA LEU A 68 -8.01 -7.09 -12.42
C LEU A 68 -6.82 -7.94 -12.89
N VAL A 69 -5.87 -7.35 -13.62
CA VAL A 69 -4.65 -8.03 -14.05
C VAL A 69 -3.83 -8.47 -12.83
N ALA A 70 -3.67 -7.63 -11.80
CA ALA A 70 -2.94 -7.99 -10.59
C ALA A 70 -3.56 -9.18 -9.85
N GLY A 71 -4.89 -9.20 -9.68
CA GLY A 71 -5.61 -10.29 -9.01
C GLY A 71 -5.71 -11.59 -9.81
N SER A 72 -5.65 -11.51 -11.15
CA SER A 72 -5.82 -12.67 -12.04
C SER A 72 -4.86 -13.82 -11.76
N GLY A 73 -3.64 -13.55 -11.30
CA GLY A 73 -2.66 -14.60 -10.98
C GLY A 73 -3.04 -15.48 -9.78
N LEU A 74 -3.86 -14.98 -8.86
CA LEU A 74 -4.37 -15.78 -7.73
C LEU A 74 -5.53 -16.68 -8.14
N LEU A 75 -6.39 -16.18 -9.03
CA LEU A 75 -7.59 -16.86 -9.53
C LEU A 75 -7.27 -17.88 -10.62
N PHE A 76 -6.39 -17.51 -11.55
CA PHE A 76 -6.09 -18.27 -12.77
C PHE A 76 -4.57 -18.51 -12.90
N PRO A 77 -3.98 -19.36 -12.04
CA PRO A 77 -2.53 -19.56 -12.01
C PRO A 77 -1.96 -20.35 -13.21
N GLY A 78 -2.81 -21.04 -13.98
CA GLY A 78 -2.39 -21.88 -15.10
C GLY A 78 -1.45 -23.00 -14.64
N THR A 79 -0.29 -23.12 -15.27
CA THR A 79 0.76 -24.10 -14.93
C THR A 79 1.71 -23.64 -13.83
N PHE A 80 1.61 -22.39 -13.36
CA PHE A 80 2.46 -21.85 -12.30
C PHE A 80 1.85 -22.10 -10.92
N THR A 81 2.67 -22.08 -9.87
CA THR A 81 2.12 -22.02 -8.51
C THR A 81 1.39 -20.69 -8.28
N ARG A 82 0.35 -20.66 -7.43
CA ARG A 82 -0.41 -19.42 -7.13
C ARG A 82 0.48 -18.24 -6.74
N GLY A 83 1.56 -18.48 -5.98
CA GLY A 83 2.51 -17.43 -5.60
C GLY A 83 3.34 -16.90 -6.77
N GLN A 84 3.77 -17.77 -7.69
CA GLN A 84 4.50 -17.35 -8.90
C GLN A 84 3.58 -16.57 -9.84
N ALA A 85 2.39 -17.11 -10.11
CA ALA A 85 1.38 -16.47 -10.94
C ALA A 85 1.01 -15.09 -10.39
N PHE A 86 0.81 -14.99 -9.08
CA PHE A 86 0.55 -13.72 -8.40
C PHE A 86 1.70 -12.70 -8.53
N ARG A 87 2.96 -13.14 -8.39
CA ARG A 87 4.12 -12.24 -8.57
C ARG A 87 4.21 -11.70 -10.00
N MET A 88 3.93 -12.54 -10.99
CA MET A 88 3.89 -12.14 -12.40
C MET A 88 2.74 -11.17 -12.67
N SER A 89 1.55 -11.49 -12.15
CA SER A 89 0.34 -10.72 -12.38
C SER A 89 0.43 -9.34 -11.71
N ILE A 90 0.94 -9.24 -10.48
CA ILE A 90 1.22 -7.96 -9.81
C ILE A 90 2.20 -7.11 -10.61
N ARG A 91 3.33 -7.68 -11.07
CA ARG A 91 4.31 -6.92 -11.85
C ARG A 91 3.71 -6.34 -13.13
N ARG A 92 2.81 -7.10 -13.78
CA ARG A 92 2.07 -6.63 -14.95
C ARG A 92 1.07 -5.54 -14.60
N GLY A 93 0.29 -5.73 -13.54
CA GLY A 93 -0.64 -4.71 -13.03
C GLY A 93 0.06 -3.40 -12.70
N LEU A 94 1.14 -3.45 -11.91
CA LEU A 94 1.93 -2.26 -11.57
C LEU A 94 2.45 -1.51 -12.80
N LYS A 95 2.90 -2.21 -13.85
CA LYS A 95 3.31 -1.55 -15.10
C LYS A 95 2.16 -0.78 -15.76
N ILE A 96 0.95 -1.34 -15.76
CA ILE A 96 -0.26 -0.68 -16.28
C ILE A 96 -0.58 0.55 -15.41
N PHE A 97 -0.56 0.39 -14.08
CA PHE A 97 -0.84 1.48 -13.14
C PHE A 97 0.15 2.65 -13.27
N PHE A 98 1.46 2.38 -13.29
CA PHE A 98 2.46 3.43 -13.49
C PHE A 98 2.35 4.09 -14.85
N GLY A 99 1.91 3.35 -15.88
CA GLY A 99 1.63 3.90 -17.20
C GLY A 99 0.54 4.98 -17.20
N ILE A 100 -0.36 4.99 -16.19
CA ILE A 100 -1.43 5.98 -16.12
C ILE A 100 -1.20 7.15 -15.17
N VAL A 101 -0.17 7.09 -14.32
CA VAL A 101 0.18 8.18 -13.39
C VAL A 101 0.30 9.54 -14.09
N PRO A 102 0.95 9.68 -15.27
CA PRO A 102 1.02 10.97 -15.95
C PRO A 102 -0.34 11.56 -16.34
N VAL A 103 -1.30 10.71 -16.72
CA VAL A 103 -2.67 11.13 -17.07
C VAL A 103 -3.43 11.58 -15.83
N ILE A 104 -3.23 10.90 -14.71
CA ILE A 104 -3.82 11.29 -13.43
C ILE A 104 -3.29 12.66 -12.98
N VAL A 105 -1.98 12.90 -13.12
CA VAL A 105 -1.37 14.21 -12.81
C VAL A 105 -1.94 15.29 -13.72
N LEU A 106 -2.09 15.01 -15.02
CA LEU A 106 -2.70 15.93 -15.97
C LEU A 106 -4.15 16.26 -15.59
N ALA A 107 -4.95 15.26 -15.19
CA ALA A 107 -6.31 15.46 -14.73
C ALA A 107 -6.37 16.36 -13.48
N ALA A 108 -5.48 16.16 -12.51
CA ALA A 108 -5.39 16.99 -11.30
C ALA A 108 -5.00 18.45 -11.60
N ILE A 109 -4.14 18.69 -12.59
CA ILE A 109 -3.84 20.04 -13.09
C ILE A 109 -5.11 20.65 -13.69
N PHE A 110 -5.82 19.93 -14.56
CA PHE A 110 -7.05 20.45 -15.18
C PHE A 110 -8.13 20.74 -14.14
N GLU A 111 -8.27 19.88 -13.15
CA GLU A 111 -9.15 20.10 -12.01
C GLU A 111 -8.75 21.37 -11.23
N SER A 112 -7.47 21.55 -10.90
CA SER A 112 -7.01 22.65 -10.06
C SER A 112 -7.12 24.03 -10.71
N PHE A 113 -6.95 24.10 -12.03
CA PHE A 113 -6.88 25.37 -12.79
C PHE A 113 -8.13 25.64 -13.63
N PHE A 114 -8.60 24.67 -14.41
CA PHE A 114 -9.62 24.92 -15.44
C PHE A 114 -11.05 24.88 -14.92
N THR A 115 -11.34 24.14 -13.85
CA THR A 115 -12.70 24.05 -13.27
C THR A 115 -13.19 25.36 -12.66
N ARG A 116 -12.26 26.28 -12.31
CA ARG A 116 -12.60 27.58 -11.73
C ARG A 116 -13.12 28.59 -12.75
N TYR A 117 -12.90 28.35 -14.04
CA TYR A 117 -13.37 29.23 -15.12
C TYR A 117 -14.77 28.82 -15.60
N THR A 118 -15.76 28.93 -14.72
CA THR A 118 -17.16 28.56 -15.01
C THR A 118 -17.81 29.42 -16.09
N GLU A 119 -17.34 30.66 -16.28
CA GLU A 119 -17.83 31.58 -17.32
C GLU A 119 -17.29 31.27 -18.73
N THR A 120 -16.46 30.24 -18.88
CA THR A 120 -15.92 29.87 -20.20
C THR A 120 -17.07 29.42 -21.12
N PRO A 121 -17.13 29.89 -22.39
CA PRO A 121 -18.18 29.51 -23.32
C PRO A 121 -18.35 27.98 -23.44
N ALA A 122 -19.59 27.52 -23.50
CA ALA A 122 -19.92 26.08 -23.52
C ALA A 122 -19.21 25.32 -24.65
N PHE A 123 -19.06 25.94 -25.82
CA PHE A 123 -18.35 25.36 -26.96
C PHE A 123 -16.88 25.06 -26.66
N VAL A 124 -16.19 25.94 -25.92
CA VAL A 124 -14.77 25.75 -25.56
C VAL A 124 -14.64 24.59 -24.57
N ARG A 125 -15.52 24.51 -23.57
CA ARG A 125 -15.58 23.38 -22.62
C ARG A 125 -15.85 22.07 -23.35
N ALA A 126 -16.81 22.05 -24.27
CA ALA A 126 -17.13 20.88 -25.07
C ALA A 126 -15.96 20.44 -25.98
N ALA A 127 -15.28 21.38 -26.63
CA ALA A 127 -14.09 21.09 -27.45
C ALA A 127 -12.96 20.48 -26.61
N PHE A 128 -12.75 20.97 -25.39
CA PHE A 128 -11.76 20.43 -24.47
C PHE A 128 -12.09 19.01 -24.00
N ILE A 129 -13.36 18.74 -23.67
CA ILE A 129 -13.87 17.41 -23.35
C ILE A 129 -13.62 16.45 -24.53
N ALA A 130 -13.99 16.87 -25.74
CA ALA A 130 -13.79 16.08 -26.95
C ALA A 130 -12.30 15.80 -27.22
N ALA A 131 -11.43 16.80 -27.08
CA ALA A 131 -9.98 16.63 -27.25
C ALA A 131 -9.40 15.64 -26.22
N SER A 132 -9.82 15.75 -24.97
CA SER A 132 -9.40 14.83 -23.89
C SER A 132 -9.87 13.39 -24.16
N LEU A 133 -11.11 13.22 -24.61
CA LEU A 133 -11.67 11.92 -24.96
C LEU A 133 -10.93 11.30 -26.16
N LEU A 134 -10.68 12.09 -27.21
CA LEU A 134 -9.93 11.66 -28.38
C LEU A 134 -8.51 11.24 -28.01
N PHE A 135 -7.84 11.98 -27.13
CA PHE A 135 -6.52 11.62 -26.62
C PHE A 135 -6.53 10.25 -25.94
N VAL A 136 -7.48 10.01 -25.02
CA VAL A 136 -7.60 8.73 -24.32
C VAL A 136 -7.86 7.58 -25.29
N LEU A 137 -8.82 7.75 -26.20
CA LEU A 137 -9.18 6.72 -27.19
C LEU A 137 -8.02 6.44 -28.14
N TRP A 138 -7.31 7.47 -28.59
CA TRP A 138 -6.14 7.32 -29.44
C TRP A 138 -5.00 6.58 -28.73
N TYR A 139 -4.62 7.03 -27.54
CA TYR A 139 -3.44 6.52 -26.83
C TYR A 139 -3.65 5.13 -26.21
N PHE A 140 -4.79 4.89 -25.55
CA PHE A 140 -5.04 3.62 -24.83
C PHE A 140 -5.80 2.59 -25.66
N ALA A 141 -6.55 3.01 -26.69
CA ALA A 141 -7.40 2.10 -27.46
C ALA A 141 -6.89 1.86 -28.87
N TRP A 142 -6.61 2.91 -29.65
CA TRP A 142 -6.22 2.77 -31.05
C TRP A 142 -4.73 2.43 -31.24
N LEU A 143 -3.83 3.20 -30.61
CA LEU A 143 -2.39 3.04 -30.76
C LEU A 143 -1.89 1.63 -30.38
N PRO A 144 -2.33 1.00 -29.27
CA PRO A 144 -1.89 -0.35 -28.93
C PRO A 144 -2.44 -1.39 -29.90
N ARG A 145 -3.68 -1.22 -30.39
CA ARG A 145 -4.27 -2.10 -31.42
C ARG A 145 -3.49 -2.01 -32.73
N HIS A 146 -3.18 -0.81 -33.18
CA HIS A 146 -2.40 -0.58 -34.39
C HIS A 146 -0.99 -1.17 -34.26
N LYS A 147 -0.28 -0.94 -33.15
CA LYS A 147 1.04 -1.52 -32.89
C LYS A 147 1.03 -3.05 -32.79
N ALA A 148 -0.05 -3.63 -32.30
CA ALA A 148 -0.23 -5.09 -32.26
C ALA A 148 -0.41 -5.67 -33.67
N GLN A 149 -1.15 -4.99 -34.54
CA GLN A 149 -1.36 -5.40 -35.93
C GLN A 149 -0.09 -5.24 -36.79
N THR A 150 0.72 -4.21 -36.55
CA THR A 150 1.97 -3.95 -37.28
C THR A 150 3.17 -4.77 -36.77
N GLY A 151 2.96 -5.68 -35.82
CA GLY A 151 4.00 -6.58 -35.32
C GLY A 151 5.04 -5.92 -34.41
N ALA A 152 4.84 -4.66 -34.00
CA ALA A 152 5.81 -3.91 -33.19
C ALA A 152 6.05 -4.55 -31.81
N PHE A 153 5.12 -5.38 -31.31
CA PHE A 153 5.27 -6.12 -30.05
C PHE A 153 5.89 -7.52 -30.20
N ALA A 154 6.17 -7.98 -31.42
CA ALA A 154 6.66 -9.34 -31.68
C ALA A 154 8.06 -9.61 -31.09
N GLY A 155 8.92 -8.58 -30.96
CA GLY A 155 10.29 -8.71 -30.44
C GLY A 155 10.44 -8.61 -28.92
N SER A 156 9.41 -8.15 -28.18
CA SER A 156 9.54 -7.87 -26.73
C SER A 156 9.10 -9.04 -25.84
N SER A 157 8.55 -10.11 -26.42
CA SER A 157 8.11 -11.29 -25.68
C SER A 157 9.24 -12.32 -25.56
N ALA A 158 10.40 -11.91 -25.05
CA ALA A 158 11.14 -12.85 -24.24
C ALA A 158 10.21 -13.12 -23.05
N LYS A 159 9.39 -14.20 -23.14
CA LYS A 159 8.80 -14.80 -21.95
C LYS A 159 9.99 -14.92 -21.00
N ALA A 160 10.03 -14.08 -19.97
CA ALA A 160 10.90 -14.32 -18.85
C ALA A 160 10.38 -15.62 -18.25
N GLU A 161 10.80 -16.75 -18.84
CA GLU A 161 10.66 -18.07 -18.26
C GLU A 161 11.23 -17.90 -16.87
N LEU A 162 10.33 -17.93 -15.90
CA LEU A 162 10.73 -17.87 -14.53
C LEU A 162 11.71 -19.02 -14.34
N ALA A 163 12.91 -18.71 -13.88
CA ALA A 163 13.85 -19.73 -13.47
C ALA A 163 13.09 -20.71 -12.55
N PRO A 164 13.31 -22.04 -12.72
CA PRO A 164 12.65 -23.05 -11.91
C PRO A 164 12.72 -22.70 -10.43
N ASP A 165 11.69 -23.12 -9.68
CA ASP A 165 11.47 -22.84 -8.25
C ASP A 165 12.51 -23.56 -7.36
N HIS A 166 13.78 -23.41 -7.68
CA HIS A 166 14.81 -23.53 -6.70
C HIS A 166 14.61 -22.34 -5.78
N THR A 167 14.12 -22.63 -4.58
CA THR A 167 14.25 -21.76 -3.43
C THR A 167 15.72 -21.45 -3.23
N LYS A 168 16.26 -20.49 -4.00
CA LYS A 168 17.63 -20.04 -3.83
C LYS A 168 17.73 -19.60 -2.38
N PRO A 169 18.74 -20.08 -1.62
CA PRO A 169 19.01 -19.52 -0.31
C PRO A 169 19.22 -18.01 -0.50
N VAL A 170 18.69 -17.22 0.43
CA VAL A 170 18.86 -15.77 0.39
C VAL A 170 20.35 -15.51 0.58
N ASP A 171 21.00 -14.95 -0.44
CA ASP A 171 22.41 -14.59 -0.32
C ASP A 171 22.53 -13.29 0.47
N PHE A 172 22.87 -13.36 1.75
CA PHE A 172 23.01 -12.17 2.60
C PHE A 172 24.27 -11.35 2.32
N THR A 173 25.18 -11.85 1.46
CA THR A 173 26.46 -11.21 1.16
C THR A 173 26.46 -10.39 -0.13
N ALA A 174 25.49 -10.61 -1.02
CA ALA A 174 25.38 -9.89 -2.28
C ALA A 174 24.73 -8.51 -2.14
N ILE A 175 25.25 -7.52 -2.88
CA ILE A 175 24.58 -6.23 -3.07
C ILE A 175 23.41 -6.43 -4.04
N LYS A 176 22.18 -6.21 -3.57
CA LYS A 176 20.95 -6.50 -4.32
C LYS A 176 20.21 -5.23 -4.73
N SER A 177 19.55 -5.29 -5.88
CA SER A 177 18.57 -4.28 -6.31
C SER A 177 17.31 -4.33 -5.45
N ALA A 178 16.52 -3.25 -5.44
CA ALA A 178 15.26 -3.20 -4.69
C ALA A 178 14.27 -4.31 -5.10
N GLY A 179 14.24 -4.69 -6.38
CA GLY A 179 13.38 -5.76 -6.88
C GLY A 179 13.81 -7.16 -6.42
N GLU A 180 15.12 -7.36 -6.20
CA GLU A 180 15.68 -8.59 -5.63
C GLU A 180 15.46 -8.66 -4.11
N ILE A 181 15.65 -7.55 -3.39
CA ILE A 181 15.32 -7.48 -1.96
C ILE A 181 13.84 -7.81 -1.73
N LEU A 182 12.94 -7.23 -2.52
CA LEU A 182 11.51 -7.53 -2.44
C LEU A 182 11.22 -9.02 -2.74
N SER A 183 11.92 -9.61 -3.71
CA SER A 183 11.85 -11.05 -4.01
C SER A 183 12.17 -11.92 -2.81
N ASP A 184 13.27 -11.58 -2.13
CA ASP A 184 13.78 -12.36 -1.01
C ASP A 184 12.89 -12.23 0.21
N ILE A 185 12.35 -11.03 0.47
CA ILE A 185 11.34 -10.81 1.52
C ILE A 185 10.12 -11.72 1.29
N PHE A 186 9.58 -11.77 0.07
CA PHE A 186 8.45 -12.66 -0.22
C PHE A 186 8.81 -14.15 -0.09
N SER A 187 10.03 -14.53 -0.46
CA SER A 187 10.54 -15.90 -0.30
C SER A 187 10.59 -16.31 1.19
N VAL A 188 11.18 -15.45 2.04
CA VAL A 188 11.27 -15.66 3.49
C VAL A 188 9.88 -15.68 4.12
N LEU A 189 9.01 -14.72 3.76
CA LEU A 189 7.65 -14.65 4.28
C LEU A 189 6.86 -15.91 3.95
N ARG A 190 6.99 -16.44 2.71
CA ARG A 190 6.33 -17.68 2.29
C ARG A 190 6.83 -18.89 3.08
N ARG A 191 8.14 -19.02 3.30
CA ARG A 191 8.74 -20.12 4.10
C ARG A 191 8.30 -20.07 5.56
N GLN A 192 8.19 -18.87 6.13
CA GLN A 192 7.84 -18.66 7.53
C GLN A 192 6.35 -18.41 7.76
N PHE A 193 5.51 -18.48 6.72
CA PHE A 193 4.09 -18.09 6.76
C PHE A 193 3.33 -18.77 7.90
N GLY A 194 3.46 -20.09 8.05
CA GLY A 194 2.77 -20.82 9.13
C GLY A 194 3.24 -20.47 10.54
N LYS A 195 4.49 -20.02 10.72
CA LYS A 195 4.95 -19.49 12.02
C LYS A 195 4.46 -18.05 12.23
N ALA A 196 4.54 -17.22 11.20
CA ALA A 196 4.07 -15.85 11.22
C ALA A 196 2.58 -15.78 11.59
N VAL A 197 1.73 -16.60 10.97
CA VAL A 197 0.29 -16.68 11.27
C VAL A 197 0.04 -17.09 12.73
N ARG A 198 0.75 -18.11 13.24
CA ARG A 198 0.59 -18.54 14.64
C ARG A 198 1.02 -17.45 15.64
N VAL A 199 2.12 -16.77 15.36
CA VAL A 199 2.61 -15.66 16.18
C VAL A 199 1.63 -14.48 16.15
N LEU A 200 1.06 -14.15 14.99
CA LEU A 200 0.01 -13.14 14.84
C LEU A 200 -1.24 -13.50 15.64
N VAL A 201 -1.78 -14.72 15.46
CA VAL A 201 -2.97 -15.17 16.20
C VAL A 201 -2.72 -15.14 17.72
N ALA A 202 -1.54 -15.57 18.18
CA ALA A 202 -1.19 -15.51 19.60
C ALA A 202 -1.10 -14.07 20.11
N ALA A 203 -0.46 -13.16 19.35
CA ALA A 203 -0.37 -11.75 19.71
C ALA A 203 -1.75 -11.08 19.74
N THR A 204 -2.61 -11.37 18.76
CA THR A 204 -4.00 -10.91 18.74
C THR A 204 -4.78 -11.46 19.93
N GLY A 205 -4.63 -12.74 20.27
CA GLY A 205 -5.25 -13.34 21.44
C GLY A 205 -4.83 -12.64 22.74
N LEU A 206 -3.53 -12.42 22.93
CA LEU A 206 -2.99 -11.68 24.09
C LEU A 206 -3.52 -10.25 24.14
N PHE A 207 -3.57 -9.57 23.01
CA PHE A 207 -4.17 -8.24 22.91
C PHE A 207 -5.64 -8.27 23.34
N THR A 208 -6.45 -9.17 22.78
CA THR A 208 -7.89 -9.25 23.10
C THR A 208 -8.15 -9.61 24.57
N LEU A 209 -7.37 -10.53 25.14
CA LEU A 209 -7.48 -10.90 26.54
C LEU A 209 -7.08 -9.74 27.46
N GLY A 210 -6.01 -9.02 27.12
CA GLY A 210 -5.56 -7.87 27.90
C GLY A 210 -6.47 -6.65 27.74
N SER A 211 -7.01 -6.42 26.56
CA SER A 211 -7.85 -5.25 26.28
C SER A 211 -9.25 -5.41 26.84
N PHE A 212 -9.91 -6.55 26.64
CA PHE A 212 -11.28 -6.78 27.11
C PHE A 212 -11.36 -7.44 28.48
N GLY A 213 -10.43 -8.35 28.81
CA GLY A 213 -10.47 -9.08 30.07
C GLY A 213 -10.07 -8.26 31.30
N LEU A 214 -9.37 -7.16 31.09
CA LEU A 214 -8.95 -6.24 32.16
C LEU A 214 -9.65 -4.87 32.06
N SER A 215 -10.52 -4.65 31.05
CA SER A 215 -11.27 -3.40 30.91
C SER A 215 -12.32 -3.28 32.02
N ASN A 216 -12.46 -2.07 32.56
CA ASN A 216 -13.50 -1.74 33.54
C ASN A 216 -14.83 -1.31 32.89
N VAL A 217 -14.93 -1.37 31.56
CA VAL A 217 -16.08 -0.89 30.79
C VAL A 217 -16.57 -2.01 29.88
N GLU A 218 -17.86 -1.99 29.51
CA GLU A 218 -18.42 -2.96 28.57
C GLU A 218 -17.62 -3.05 27.26
N PRO A 219 -17.45 -4.25 26.67
CA PRO A 219 -16.67 -4.44 25.46
C PRO A 219 -17.07 -3.52 24.29
N ALA A 220 -18.36 -3.20 24.16
CA ALA A 220 -18.88 -2.30 23.13
C ALA A 220 -18.40 -0.85 23.28
N MET A 221 -18.00 -0.46 24.50
CA MET A 221 -17.53 0.88 24.84
C MET A 221 -16.01 0.94 25.02
N THR A 222 -15.34 -0.20 25.12
CA THR A 222 -13.86 -0.26 25.20
C THR A 222 -13.21 0.29 23.94
N PHE A 223 -13.73 -0.04 22.75
CA PHE A 223 -13.25 0.50 21.46
C PHE A 223 -14.43 1.09 20.68
N PRO A 224 -14.70 2.40 20.84
CA PRO A 224 -15.79 3.05 20.14
C PRO A 224 -15.39 3.33 18.69
N PHE A 225 -15.63 2.37 17.79
CA PHE A 225 -15.53 2.61 16.34
C PHE A 225 -16.75 3.39 15.86
N ARG A 226 -16.77 4.71 16.12
CA ARG A 226 -17.85 5.59 15.65
C ARG A 226 -17.44 6.13 14.28
N ASP A 227 -18.28 5.89 13.28
CA ASP A 227 -18.15 6.51 11.96
C ASP A 227 -16.89 6.16 11.17
N VAL A 228 -16.36 4.93 11.32
CA VAL A 228 -15.32 4.45 10.40
C VAL A 228 -15.98 4.22 9.03
N SER A 229 -15.81 5.16 8.11
CA SER A 229 -16.22 4.98 6.73
C SER A 229 -15.59 3.71 6.15
N PHE A 230 -16.30 3.05 5.24
CA PHE A 230 -15.95 1.73 4.66
C PHE A 230 -14.57 1.68 3.96
N TRP A 231 -13.83 2.79 3.90
CA TRP A 231 -12.55 2.87 3.23
C TRP A 231 -11.43 2.27 4.09
N LEU A 232 -10.65 1.39 3.48
CA LEU A 232 -9.56 0.61 4.11
C LEU A 232 -8.59 1.45 4.97
N PHE A 233 -8.39 2.71 4.62
CA PHE A 233 -7.45 3.60 5.29
C PHE A 233 -8.07 4.45 6.40
N ASP A 234 -9.40 4.54 6.50
CA ASP A 234 -10.04 5.23 7.63
C ASP A 234 -9.86 4.44 8.93
N ILE A 235 -9.73 3.12 8.84
CA ILE A 235 -9.31 2.26 9.95
C ILE A 235 -7.96 2.72 10.53
N LEU A 236 -7.07 3.28 9.71
CA LEU A 236 -5.76 3.77 10.17
C LEU A 236 -5.86 5.07 10.97
N LYS A 237 -6.96 5.82 10.87
CA LYS A 237 -7.16 7.08 11.61
C LYS A 237 -7.35 6.84 13.10
N GLU A 238 -7.89 5.69 13.47
CA GLU A 238 -8.18 5.29 14.85
C GLU A 238 -7.19 4.23 15.38
N VAL A 239 -6.05 4.04 14.69
CA VAL A 239 -5.02 3.07 15.12
C VAL A 239 -4.45 3.41 16.49
N ASP A 240 -4.41 4.69 16.86
CA ASP A 240 -3.93 5.16 18.16
C ASP A 240 -4.78 4.60 19.32
N LEU A 241 -6.09 4.41 19.14
CA LEU A 241 -6.99 3.81 20.14
C LEU A 241 -6.55 2.39 20.56
N PHE A 242 -5.88 1.64 19.67
CA PHE A 242 -5.36 0.31 19.98
C PHE A 242 -4.14 0.33 20.92
N PHE A 243 -3.55 1.50 21.13
CA PHE A 243 -2.41 1.70 22.01
C PHE A 243 -2.78 2.57 23.20
N PHE A 244 -3.40 3.73 22.95
CA PHE A 244 -3.80 4.73 23.92
C PHE A 244 -5.31 4.68 24.12
N ASN A 245 -5.75 3.97 25.15
CA ASN A 245 -7.15 3.83 25.48
C ASN A 245 -7.40 4.22 26.95
N GLU A 246 -8.29 5.18 27.18
CA GLU A 246 -8.62 5.66 28.54
C GLU A 246 -9.24 4.56 29.40
N SER A 247 -10.01 3.64 28.80
CA SER A 247 -10.63 2.51 29.49
C SER A 247 -9.62 1.44 29.88
N VAL A 248 -8.43 1.43 29.25
CA VAL A 248 -7.38 0.40 29.40
C VAL A 248 -6.00 1.08 29.42
N PRO A 249 -5.63 1.84 30.47
CA PRO A 249 -4.41 2.67 30.44
C PRO A 249 -3.10 1.89 30.31
N TYR A 250 -3.06 0.63 30.77
CA TYR A 250 -1.89 -0.24 30.68
C TYR A 250 -1.69 -0.86 29.28
N LEU A 251 -2.63 -0.66 28.36
CA LEU A 251 -2.59 -1.20 26.99
C LEU A 251 -1.33 -0.78 26.24
N VAL A 252 -0.88 0.47 26.44
CA VAL A 252 0.35 1.02 25.85
C VAL A 252 1.56 0.12 26.16
N PHE A 253 1.71 -0.30 27.41
CA PHE A 253 2.83 -1.14 27.84
C PHE A 253 2.70 -2.56 27.28
N GLY A 254 1.50 -3.14 27.34
CA GLY A 254 1.22 -4.47 26.78
C GLY A 254 1.52 -4.53 25.28
N GLN A 255 1.07 -3.53 24.53
CA GLN A 255 1.31 -3.41 23.10
C GLN A 255 2.79 -3.19 22.76
N THR A 256 3.49 -2.36 23.54
CA THR A 256 4.94 -2.16 23.36
C THR A 256 5.70 -3.47 23.53
N LEU A 257 5.33 -4.27 24.54
CA LEU A 257 5.90 -5.60 24.76
C LEU A 257 5.57 -6.57 23.63
N LEU A 258 4.31 -6.58 23.16
CA LEU A 258 3.87 -7.40 22.03
C LEU A 258 4.63 -7.06 20.75
N LEU A 259 4.75 -5.78 20.40
CA LEU A 259 5.50 -5.31 19.23
C LEU A 259 6.99 -5.68 19.31
N CYS A 260 7.60 -5.56 20.49
CA CYS A 260 8.97 -6.01 20.72
C CYS A 260 9.09 -7.54 20.51
N GLY A 261 8.17 -8.33 21.09
CA GLY A 261 8.14 -9.78 20.92
C GLY A 261 7.95 -10.22 19.47
N LEU A 262 7.06 -9.56 18.73
CA LEU A 262 6.85 -9.76 17.29
C LEU A 262 8.12 -9.46 16.48
N SER A 263 8.80 -8.35 16.79
CA SER A 263 10.05 -7.96 16.14
C SER A 263 11.16 -8.99 16.39
N ILE A 264 11.29 -9.47 17.63
CA ILE A 264 12.23 -10.55 17.98
C ILE A 264 11.89 -11.83 17.24
N ALA A 265 10.60 -12.21 17.16
CA ALA A 265 10.18 -13.41 16.43
C ALA A 265 10.51 -13.31 14.94
N ALA A 266 10.31 -12.14 14.33
CA ALA A 266 10.67 -11.86 12.95
C ALA A 266 12.19 -11.94 12.73
N PHE A 267 13.00 -11.28 13.58
CA PHE A 267 14.46 -11.32 13.44
C PHE A 267 15.04 -12.71 13.72
N ARG A 268 14.47 -13.49 14.64
CA ARG A 268 14.82 -14.90 14.83
C ARG A 268 14.52 -15.74 13.58
N ALA A 269 13.43 -15.44 12.88
CA ALA A 269 13.11 -16.13 11.65
C ALA A 269 14.12 -15.81 10.54
N ILE A 270 14.56 -14.55 10.44
CA ILE A 270 15.59 -14.11 9.48
C ILE A 270 16.96 -14.70 9.84
N ALA A 271 17.39 -14.62 11.10
CA ALA A 271 18.68 -15.17 11.56
C ALA A 271 18.81 -16.68 11.28
N ARG A 272 17.71 -17.42 11.35
CA ARG A 272 17.67 -18.84 10.97
C ARG A 272 17.88 -19.08 9.48
N GLU A 273 17.41 -18.19 8.62
CA GLU A 273 17.65 -18.28 7.16
C GLU A 273 19.08 -17.87 6.79
N GLU A 274 19.68 -16.94 7.54
CA GLU A 274 21.09 -16.53 7.37
C GLU A 274 22.08 -17.60 7.87
N GLY A 275 21.63 -18.52 8.73
CA GLY A 275 22.54 -19.41 9.46
C GLY A 275 23.37 -18.67 10.51
N ALA A 276 23.02 -17.42 10.81
CA ALA A 276 23.68 -16.60 11.81
C ALA A 276 23.43 -17.16 13.22
N LYS A 277 24.44 -17.06 14.10
CA LYS A 277 24.25 -17.33 15.53
C LYS A 277 23.22 -16.33 16.06
N VAL A 278 22.13 -16.85 16.61
CA VAL A 278 21.16 -16.05 17.34
C VAL A 278 21.87 -15.47 18.57
N HIS A 279 22.19 -14.18 18.55
CA HIS A 279 22.73 -13.48 19.70
C HIS A 279 21.61 -13.38 20.75
N GLY A 280 21.64 -14.30 21.71
CA GLY A 280 20.61 -14.51 22.72
C GLY A 280 20.77 -13.63 23.96
N GLU A 281 21.42 -12.47 23.86
CA GLU A 281 21.57 -11.60 25.02
C GLU A 281 20.25 -10.95 25.37
N TRP A 282 19.69 -11.32 26.53
CA TRP A 282 18.45 -10.74 27.05
C TRP A 282 18.52 -9.20 27.15
N LYS A 283 19.72 -8.64 27.31
CA LYS A 283 19.98 -7.19 27.31
C LYS A 283 19.69 -6.54 25.95
N ALA A 284 20.07 -7.16 24.84
CA ALA A 284 19.72 -6.68 23.50
C ALA A 284 18.21 -6.80 23.25
N MET A 285 17.60 -7.90 23.70
CA MET A 285 16.14 -8.08 23.60
C MET A 285 15.37 -7.03 24.40
N LEU A 286 15.81 -6.67 25.60
CA LEU A 286 15.22 -5.56 26.37
C LEU A 286 15.47 -4.20 25.74
N SER A 287 16.66 -4.00 25.16
CA SER A 287 17.03 -2.78 24.46
C SER A 287 16.11 -2.48 23.26
N MET A 288 15.51 -3.52 22.65
CA MET A 288 14.50 -3.38 21.58
C MET A 288 13.16 -2.79 22.06
N LEU A 289 12.92 -2.69 23.37
CA LEU A 289 11.75 -1.97 23.89
C LEU A 289 11.82 -0.48 23.56
N LEU A 290 13.01 0.10 23.41
CA LEU A 290 13.19 1.51 23.06
C LEU A 290 12.67 1.84 21.65
N PRO A 291 13.07 1.15 20.56
CA PRO A 291 12.48 1.37 19.24
C PRO A 291 10.99 1.04 19.20
N ALA A 292 10.52 0.01 19.91
CA ALA A 292 9.10 -0.32 19.99
C ALA A 292 8.29 0.79 20.68
N ALA A 293 8.78 1.32 21.80
CA ALA A 293 8.16 2.45 22.50
C ALA A 293 8.19 3.72 21.65
N GLY A 294 9.30 3.97 20.94
CA GLY A 294 9.41 5.08 19.99
C GLY A 294 8.34 5.00 18.88
N PHE A 295 8.04 3.79 18.40
CA PHE A 295 6.98 3.59 17.41
C PHE A 295 5.61 3.88 18.01
N VAL A 296 5.30 3.33 19.19
CA VAL A 296 4.02 3.57 19.88
C VAL A 296 3.83 5.06 20.19
N LEU A 297 4.85 5.74 20.69
CA LEU A 297 4.80 7.18 20.96
C LEU A 297 4.59 8.01 19.68
N SER A 298 5.14 7.58 18.54
CA SER A 298 4.93 8.26 17.26
C SER A 298 3.47 8.27 16.81
N LEU A 299 2.66 7.29 17.24
CA LEU A 299 1.23 7.20 16.94
C LEU A 299 0.39 8.24 17.71
N LYS A 300 0.88 8.76 18.83
CA LYS A 300 0.16 9.75 19.65
C LYS A 300 0.22 11.18 19.09
N ILE A 301 1.10 11.41 18.11
CA ILE A 301 1.29 12.75 17.55
C ILE A 301 0.07 13.08 16.66
N GLN A 302 -0.78 14.00 17.12
CA GLN A 302 -2.03 14.38 16.43
C GLN A 302 -1.75 14.96 15.03
N GLY A 303 -2.56 14.56 14.04
CA GLY A 303 -2.42 14.97 12.64
C GLY A 303 -1.32 14.24 11.86
N ILE A 304 -0.61 13.29 12.49
CA ILE A 304 0.66 12.70 12.00
C ILE A 304 0.55 11.15 11.93
N GLY A 305 -0.66 10.58 12.00
CA GLY A 305 -0.89 9.13 11.95
C GLY A 305 -0.24 8.40 10.76
N LEU A 306 -0.11 9.03 9.59
CA LEU A 306 0.63 8.44 8.45
C LEU A 306 2.16 8.59 8.53
N LEU A 307 2.67 9.61 9.23
CA LEU A 307 4.11 9.84 9.40
C LEU A 307 4.76 8.75 10.28
N CYS A 308 3.98 8.02 11.09
CA CYS A 308 4.49 6.82 11.75
C CYS A 308 5.03 5.80 10.73
N LEU A 309 4.46 5.75 9.52
CA LEU A 309 4.93 4.87 8.45
C LEU A 309 6.29 5.34 7.91
N ILE A 310 6.60 6.64 8.00
CA ILE A 310 7.91 7.23 7.64
C ILE A 310 8.95 6.95 8.72
N VAL A 311 8.54 6.98 9.99
CA VAL A 311 9.43 6.73 11.14
C VAL A 311 9.69 5.23 11.33
N TYR A 312 8.74 4.36 10.97
CA TYR A 312 8.81 2.92 11.18
C TYR A 312 10.03 2.24 10.54
N PRO A 313 10.41 2.48 9.26
CA PRO A 313 11.60 1.89 8.67
C PRO A 313 12.88 2.20 9.44
N PHE A 314 12.99 3.42 9.98
CA PHE A 314 14.13 3.83 10.79
C PHE A 314 14.14 3.11 12.15
N LEU A 315 13.00 3.03 12.82
CA LEU A 315 12.87 2.30 14.09
C LEU A 315 13.08 0.79 13.92
N ALA A 316 12.61 0.21 12.82
CA ALA A 316 12.82 -1.19 12.48
C ALA A 316 14.31 -1.46 12.18
N LEU A 317 14.99 -0.55 11.47
CA LEU A 317 16.45 -0.63 11.28
C LEU A 317 17.19 -0.53 12.62
N TRP A 318 16.76 0.38 13.51
CA TRP A 318 17.34 0.51 14.84
C TRP A 318 17.18 -0.76 15.68
N ALA A 319 15.99 -1.35 15.67
CA ALA A 319 15.74 -2.63 16.30
C ALA A 319 16.60 -3.76 15.70
N ALA A 320 16.77 -3.78 14.37
CA ALA A 320 17.61 -4.75 13.68
C ALA A 320 19.09 -4.61 14.05
N VAL A 321 19.63 -3.39 14.10
CA VAL A 321 21.03 -3.16 14.51
C VAL A 321 21.27 -3.58 15.96
N ILE A 322 20.32 -3.29 16.87
CA ILE A 322 20.40 -3.77 18.26
C ILE A 322 20.45 -5.30 18.30
N TYR A 323 19.58 -5.97 17.53
CA TYR A 323 19.45 -7.42 17.55
C TYR A 323 20.62 -8.16 16.89
N PHE A 324 21.03 -7.74 15.69
CA PHE A 324 22.03 -8.43 14.89
C PHE A 324 23.48 -8.04 15.24
N GLU A 325 23.72 -6.78 15.63
CA GLU A 325 25.07 -6.30 15.97
C GLU A 325 25.35 -6.30 17.49
N ASN A 326 24.38 -6.71 18.33
CA ASN A 326 24.47 -6.73 19.80
C ASN A 326 25.02 -5.42 20.40
N ARG A 327 24.62 -4.28 19.84
CA ARG A 327 25.09 -2.96 20.27
C ARG A 327 24.17 -2.34 21.31
N ASN A 328 24.74 -1.51 22.18
CA ASN A 328 23.95 -0.61 23.02
C ASN A 328 23.03 0.28 22.17
N PRO A 329 21.80 0.60 22.65
CA PRO A 329 20.81 1.35 21.88
C PRO A 329 21.34 2.66 21.27
N VAL A 330 22.13 3.42 22.03
CA VAL A 330 22.68 4.72 21.59
C VAL A 330 23.70 4.53 20.46
N LEU A 331 24.59 3.54 20.57
CA LEU A 331 25.57 3.21 19.53
C LEU A 331 24.89 2.61 18.29
N ALA A 332 23.83 1.82 18.50
CA ALA A 332 23.01 1.29 17.42
C ALA A 332 22.31 2.41 16.64
N LEU A 333 21.85 3.46 17.32
CA LEU A 333 21.22 4.62 16.69
C LEU A 333 22.20 5.36 15.77
N SER A 334 23.41 5.63 16.24
CA SER A 334 24.49 6.23 15.42
C SER A 334 24.83 5.36 14.20
N ARG A 335 24.88 4.03 14.39
CA ARG A 335 25.09 3.07 13.31
C ARG A 335 23.98 3.14 12.25
N CYS A 336 22.71 3.31 12.65
CA CYS A 336 21.60 3.48 11.71
C CYS A 336 21.79 4.67 10.76
N PHE A 337 22.25 5.82 11.27
CA PHE A 337 22.54 6.99 10.44
C PHE A 337 23.66 6.71 9.42
N SER A 338 24.67 5.91 9.79
CA SER A 338 25.72 5.50 8.86
C SER A 338 25.19 4.59 7.75
N LEU A 339 24.25 3.68 8.07
CA LEU A 339 23.63 2.76 7.12
C LEU A 339 22.61 3.48 6.21
N LEU A 340 21.96 4.52 6.73
CA LEU A 340 21.01 5.34 5.97
C LEU A 340 21.64 6.00 4.74
N ARG A 341 22.93 6.37 4.83
CA ARG A 341 23.65 7.05 3.73
C ARG A 341 23.84 6.17 2.49
N TRP A 342 23.57 4.86 2.55
CA TRP A 342 23.95 3.91 1.49
C TRP A 342 22.79 3.06 0.91
N GLY A 343 21.58 3.10 1.50
CA GLY A 343 20.50 2.14 1.21
C GLY A 343 19.46 2.60 0.17
N HIS A 344 19.61 2.20 -1.09
CA HIS A 344 18.61 2.39 -2.16
C HIS A 344 17.23 1.79 -1.80
N GLY A 345 17.18 0.71 -1.03
CA GLY A 345 15.94 0.09 -0.57
C GLY A 345 15.17 0.90 0.48
N MET A 346 15.87 1.66 1.34
CA MET A 346 15.23 2.60 2.25
C MET A 346 14.67 3.79 1.49
N MET A 347 15.39 4.30 0.49
CA MET A 347 14.92 5.38 -0.38
C MET A 347 13.63 4.98 -1.11
N LEU A 348 13.50 3.71 -1.54
CA LEU A 348 12.30 3.19 -2.19
C LEU A 348 11.14 2.99 -1.20
N GLY A 349 11.44 2.60 0.04
CA GLY A 349 10.48 2.57 1.15
C GLY A 349 9.98 3.98 1.47
N PHE A 350 10.87 4.94 1.71
CA PHE A 350 10.56 6.35 1.91
C PHE A 350 9.80 6.94 0.71
N PHE A 351 10.15 6.58 -0.53
CA PHE A 351 9.46 7.04 -1.73
C PHE A 351 8.04 6.47 -1.84
N MET A 352 7.84 5.18 -1.58
CA MET A 352 6.50 4.57 -1.53
C MET A 352 5.66 5.15 -0.40
N LEU A 353 6.29 5.50 0.73
CA LEU A 353 5.67 6.12 1.90
C LEU A 353 5.29 7.59 1.67
N VAL A 354 6.15 8.34 1.00
CA VAL A 354 5.89 9.73 0.59
C VAL A 354 4.82 9.77 -0.51
N LEU A 355 4.81 8.81 -1.43
CA LEU A 355 3.72 8.63 -2.40
C LEU A 355 2.40 8.29 -1.69
N CYS A 356 2.41 7.40 -0.70
CA CYS A 356 1.22 7.15 0.10
C CYS A 356 0.77 8.45 0.80
N TYR A 357 1.65 9.12 1.53
CA TYR A 357 1.32 10.36 2.25
C TYR A 357 0.78 11.47 1.35
N LEU A 358 1.42 11.75 0.20
CA LEU A 358 1.00 12.78 -0.76
C LEU A 358 -0.29 12.44 -1.52
N MET A 359 -0.71 11.17 -1.52
CA MET A 359 -1.96 10.73 -2.15
C MET A 359 -3.11 10.58 -1.15
N PHE A 360 -2.84 10.74 0.15
CA PHE A 360 -3.79 10.51 1.26
C PHE A 360 -4.00 11.71 2.20
N ALA A 361 -3.16 12.74 2.11
CA ALA A 361 -3.45 14.10 2.60
C ALA A 361 -4.02 14.92 1.45
#